data_AF-A0A8J3I5P2-F1
#
_entry.id   AF-A0A8J3I5P2-F1
#
_cell.length_a   1.000
_cell.length_b   1.000
_cell.length_c   1.000
_cell.angle_alpha   90.00
_cell.angle_beta   90.00
_cell.angle_gamma   90.00
#
_symmetry.space_group_name_H-M   'P 1'
#
loop_
_entity.id
_entity.type
_entity.pdbx_description
1 polymer ?
#
loop_
_entity_poly.entity_id
_entity_poly.type
_entity_poly.pdbx_seq_one_letter_code
_entity_poly.pdbx_strand_id
1 'polypeptide(L)' 'MMEQDSKEQRRAEASNPATNARRLKTLSADADLRILVAGNPAAPPHLLQRLAQDQDEAVRKNVTSNPNTPGST' A
#
# COMPACT_ATOMS: atom_id res chain seq x y z
N MET A 1 5.12 -23.86 -13.56
CA MET A 1 4.16 -23.34 -12.58
C MET A 1 4.95 -22.57 -11.53
N MET A 2 5.28 -21.29 -11.77
CA MET A 2 6.15 -20.48 -10.88
C MET A 2 5.68 -19.02 -10.73
N GLU A 3 4.50 -18.66 -11.24
CA GLU A 3 4.06 -17.26 -11.23
C GLU A 3 3.14 -16.91 -10.04
N GLN A 4 2.57 -17.93 -9.38
CA GLN A 4 1.68 -17.77 -8.23
C GLN A 4 2.45 -17.35 -6.97
N ASP A 5 3.60 -17.98 -6.72
CA ASP A 5 4.46 -17.68 -5.57
C ASP A 5 4.92 -16.21 -5.55
N SER A 6 5.23 -15.66 -6.73
CA SER A 6 5.64 -14.26 -6.89
C SER A 6 4.53 -13.24 -6.65
N LYS A 7 3.25 -13.59 -6.85
CA LYS A 7 2.13 -12.70 -6.53
C LYS A 7 1.81 -12.77 -5.04
N GLU A 8 1.79 -13.97 -4.48
CA GLU A 8 1.52 -14.17 -3.05
C GLU A 8 2.59 -13.53 -2.17
N GLN A 9 3.85 -13.68 -2.55
CA GLN A 9 4.97 -13.00 -1.89
C GLN A 9 4.82 -11.48 -1.96
N ARG A 10 4.45 -10.93 -3.13
CA ARG A 10 4.20 -9.48 -3.29
C ARG A 10 3.03 -8.98 -2.44
N ARG A 11 1.97 -9.78 -2.29
CA ARG A 11 0.83 -9.48 -1.40
C ARG A 11 1.26 -9.47 0.06
N ALA A 12 2.03 -10.47 0.47
CA ALA A 12 2.60 -10.54 1.81
C ALA A 12 3.50 -9.32 2.07
N GLU A 13 4.38 -8.97 1.14
CA GLU A 13 5.20 -7.75 1.22
C GLU A 13 4.32 -6.49 1.31
N ALA A 14 3.24 -6.39 0.52
CA ALA A 14 2.36 -5.22 0.51
C ALA A 14 1.64 -5.00 1.84
N SER A 15 1.32 -6.06 2.59
CA SER A 15 0.71 -5.99 3.93
C SER A 15 1.73 -6.05 5.08
N ASN A 16 3.00 -6.32 4.80
CA ASN A 16 4.01 -6.51 5.83
C ASN A 16 4.55 -5.16 6.32
N PRO A 17 4.46 -4.86 7.63
CA PRO A 17 4.98 -3.62 8.21
C PRO A 17 6.51 -3.54 8.23
N ALA A 18 7.22 -4.61 7.87
CA ALA A 18 8.68 -4.58 7.69
C ALA A 18 9.10 -4.24 6.25
N THR A 19 8.14 -4.05 5.33
CA THR A 19 8.45 -3.81 3.91
C THR A 19 8.93 -2.40 3.67
N ASN A 20 9.99 -2.29 2.86
CA ASN A 20 10.59 -1.01 2.54
C ASN A 20 9.67 -0.09 1.71
N ALA A 21 9.71 1.22 1.97
CA ALA A 21 9.00 2.23 1.20
C ALA A 21 9.23 2.14 -0.31
N ARG A 22 10.47 1.84 -0.74
CA ARG A 22 10.80 1.64 -2.15
C ARG A 22 10.07 0.46 -2.77
N ARG A 23 9.95 -0.65 -2.02
CA ARG A 23 9.19 -1.84 -2.43
C ARG A 23 7.70 -1.54 -2.47
N LEU A 24 7.15 -0.90 -1.44
CA LEU A 24 5.75 -0.49 -1.38
C LEU A 24 5.36 0.42 -2.56
N LYS A 25 6.24 1.32 -2.98
CA LYS A 25 6.03 2.13 -4.19
C LYS A 25 5.90 1.28 -5.45
N THR A 26 6.73 0.26 -5.62
CA THR A 26 6.61 -0.68 -6.74
C THR A 26 5.31 -1.49 -6.65
N LEU A 27 4.94 -1.97 -5.46
CA LEU A 27 3.72 -2.74 -5.24
C LEU A 27 2.46 -1.89 -5.46
N SER A 28 2.50 -0.59 -5.14
CA SER A 28 1.39 0.32 -5.37
C SER A 28 1.07 0.57 -6.86
N ALA A 29 1.92 0.10 -7.78
CA ALA A 29 1.63 0.14 -9.21
C ALA A 29 0.60 -0.92 -9.63
N ASP A 30 0.50 -2.03 -8.88
CA ASP A 30 -0.53 -3.05 -9.10
C ASP A 30 -1.82 -2.62 -8.39
N ALA A 31 -2.94 -2.56 -9.13
CA ALA A 31 -4.23 -2.13 -8.59
C ALA A 31 -4.68 -2.97 -7.38
N ASP A 32 -4.49 -4.29 -7.45
CA ASP A 32 -4.81 -5.23 -6.35
C ASP A 32 -3.97 -4.98 -5.09
N LEU A 33 -2.70 -4.60 -5.25
CA LEU A 33 -1.76 -4.43 -4.14
C LEU A 33 -1.81 -3.02 -3.56
N ARG A 34 -2.25 -2.05 -4.35
CA ARG A 34 -2.37 -0.65 -3.96
C ARG A 34 -3.25 -0.45 -2.72
N ILE A 35 -4.32 -1.24 -2.58
CA ILE A 35 -5.18 -1.25 -1.37
C ILE A 35 -4.39 -1.74 -0.15
N LEU A 36 -3.61 -2.82 -0.28
CA LEU A 36 -2.79 -3.37 0.80
C LEU A 36 -1.70 -2.37 1.21
N VAL A 37 -1.04 -1.74 0.23
CA VAL A 37 -0.03 -0.70 0.48
C VAL A 37 -0.64 0.50 1.20
N ALA A 38 -1.85 0.93 0.83
CA ALA A 38 -2.55 2.03 1.47
C ALA A 38 -2.83 1.76 2.96
N GLY A 39 -3.17 0.53 3.32
CA GLY A 39 -3.39 0.11 4.71
C GLY A 39 -2.11 -0.25 5.47
N ASN A 40 -0.96 -0.28 4.81
CA ASN A 40 0.28 -0.73 5.44
C ASN A 40 0.91 0.37 6.31
N PRO A 41 1.12 0.16 7.62
CA PRO A 41 1.73 1.18 8.49
C PRO A 41 3.18 1.50 8.11
N ALA A 42 3.88 0.67 7.34
CA ALA A 42 5.21 1.00 6.79
C ALA A 42 5.16 1.96 5.58
N ALA A 43 3.97 2.25 5.05
CA ALA A 43 3.82 3.16 3.94
C ALA A 43 4.19 4.58 4.38
N PRO A 44 5.15 5.23 3.70
CA PRO A 44 5.56 6.57 4.07
C PRO A 44 4.46 7.59 3.76
N PRO A 45 4.38 8.71 4.50
CA PRO A 45 3.33 9.71 4.35
C PRO A 45 3.23 10.32 2.94
N HIS A 46 4.37 10.50 2.23
CA HIS A 46 4.35 10.96 0.83
C HIS A 46 3.72 9.93 -0.12
N LEU A 47 3.87 8.62 0.15
CA LEU A 47 3.20 7.58 -0.65
C LEU A 47 1.71 7.55 -0.32
N LEU A 48 1.35 7.63 0.96
CA LEU A 48 -0.03 7.73 1.42
C LEU A 48 -0.74 8.96 0.84
N GLN A 49 -0.09 10.13 0.76
CA GLN A 49 -0.65 11.31 0.10
C GLN A 49 -0.99 11.07 -1.38
N ARG A 50 -0.13 10.35 -2.10
CA ARG A 50 -0.40 9.98 -3.49
C ARG A 50 -1.57 9.00 -3.58
N LEU A 51 -1.64 8.03 -2.68
CA LEU A 51 -2.73 7.06 -2.60
C LEU A 51 -4.05 7.68 -2.11
N ALA A 52 -4.00 8.77 -1.36
CA ALA A 52 -5.19 9.54 -0.95
C ALA A 52 -5.87 10.24 -2.14
N GLN A 53 -5.11 10.51 -3.21
CA GLN A 53 -5.61 11.06 -4.47
C GLN A 53 -5.95 9.96 -5.49
N ASP A 54 -5.92 8.69 -5.07
CA ASP A 54 -6.19 7.59 -5.99
C ASP A 54 -7.64 7.61 -6.47
N GLN A 55 -7.88 7.10 -7.68
CA GLN A 55 -9.20 7.01 -8.26
C GLN A 55 -10.07 5.98 -7.54
N ASP A 56 -9.45 4.95 -6.96
CA ASP A 56 -10.11 3.89 -6.23
C ASP A 56 -10.49 4.34 -4.82
N GLU A 57 -11.79 4.32 -4.51
CA GLU A 57 -12.30 4.71 -3.20
C GLU A 57 -11.79 3.79 -2.09
N ALA A 58 -11.62 2.49 -2.35
CA ALA A 58 -11.16 1.54 -1.36
C ALA A 58 -9.70 1.83 -0.94
N VAL A 59 -8.87 2.28 -1.89
CA VAL A 59 -7.51 2.75 -1.61
C VAL A 59 -7.55 3.97 -0.71
N ARG A 60 -8.34 5.00 -1.06
CA ARG A 60 -8.47 6.22 -0.26
C ARG A 60 -8.95 5.95 1.16
N LYS A 61 -9.94 5.07 1.34
CA LYS A 61 -10.45 4.66 2.66
C LYS A 61 -9.35 3.97 3.48
N ASN A 62 -8.58 3.06 2.89
CA ASN A 62 -7.47 2.41 3.58
C ASN A 62 -6.38 3.40 4.00
N VAL A 63 -6.07 4.39 3.15
CA VAL A 63 -5.17 5.47 3.53
C VAL A 63 -5.73 6.19 4.75
N THR A 64 -6.99 6.63 4.77
CA THR A 64 -7.55 7.34 5.94
C THR A 64 -7.56 6.51 7.23
N SER A 65 -7.65 5.18 7.14
CA SER A 65 -7.56 4.28 8.29
C SER A 65 -6.13 3.95 8.72
N ASN A 66 -5.12 4.36 7.94
CA ASN A 66 -3.73 4.09 8.25
C ASN A 66 -3.21 5.08 9.31
N PRO A 67 -2.57 4.59 10.40
CA PRO A 67 -2.07 5.44 11.48
C PRO A 67 -0.98 6.42 11.03
N ASN A 68 -0.29 6.18 9.92
CA ASN A 68 0.73 7.07 9.36
C ASN A 68 0.18 8.11 8.38
N THR A 69 -1.15 8.18 8.22
CA THR A 69 -1.76 9.16 7.32
C THR A 69 -1.71 10.55 7.93
N PRO A 70 -1.12 11.53 7.23
CA PRO A 70 -0.88 12.87 7.79
C PRO A 70 -2.14 13.76 7.82
N GLY A 71 -3.32 13.20 8.12
CA GLY A 71 -4.61 13.85 7.87
C GLY A 71 -5.62 13.83 9.02
N SER A 72 -5.23 13.52 10.25
CA SER A 72 -6.14 13.62 11.40
C SER A 72 -5.44 14.30 12.58
N THR A 73 -5.29 15.62 12.47
CA THR A 73 -5.13 16.54 13.61
C THR A 73 -6.12 17.67 13.44
#